data_AF-A0A7W0WVA4-F1
#
_entry.id   AF-A0A7W0WVA4-F1
#
_cell.length_a   1.000
_cell.length_b   1.000
_cell.length_c   1.000
_cell.angle_alpha   90.00
_cell.angle_beta   90.00
_cell.angle_gamma   90.00
#
_symmetry.space_group_name_H-M   'P 1'
#
loop_
_entity.id
_entity.type
_entity.pdbx_description
1 polymer ?
#
loop_
_entity_poly.entity_id
_entity_poly.type
_entity_poly.pdbx_seq_one_letter_code
_entity_poly.pdbx_strand_id
1 'polypeptide(L)'
;MRAPLLVACLVWSASTVFAAPAADVVVLWAEQPVPQINAAIGDAAARNSAAYIDASRDAATLPDPKPLIKRGIAAYGSLELEGAINSLNAAAELVDQTGAAGLDATTLADLYLYRALSYASRGDDPRSWDDFVTVAGVQPTRVLDPANFGPRVVDRFGQARAHVAALPRGKVTLASGAGTRCSIRIDGGAITTSELELPFGHHWVDATCDGRAPVRRRLDVDRVAIEIKIAGAEVAPPDDTALLVQGRTAGSKAMLLVTVRPRSALLRRLGIDGKEQDRQTITLHGTDRDRGDLVAAVNRMLAPPEPTRKDPWYKSRWVWAAAGGVVIGAILLPFALRNDGNAPEVIGKPQFPGDPW
;
A
#
# COMPACT_ATOMS: atom_id res chain seq x y z
N MET A 1 83.89 21.01 -15.72
CA MET A 1 82.76 20.08 -15.92
C MET A 1 82.07 19.86 -14.58
N ARG A 2 80.89 20.45 -14.37
CA ARG A 2 80.04 20.25 -13.19
C ARG A 2 78.59 20.15 -13.69
N ALA A 3 77.92 19.05 -13.40
CA ALA A 3 76.52 18.82 -13.73
C ALA A 3 75.65 19.05 -12.48
N PRO A 4 74.51 19.74 -12.56
CA PRO A 4 73.59 19.88 -11.43
C PRO A 4 72.57 18.72 -11.42
N LEU A 5 72.34 18.18 -10.23
CA LEU A 5 71.29 17.21 -9.91
C LEU A 5 69.95 17.94 -9.79
N LEU A 6 68.98 17.57 -10.62
CA LEU A 6 67.60 18.06 -10.59
C LEU A 6 66.75 17.07 -9.80
N VAL A 7 66.36 17.45 -8.59
CA VAL A 7 65.43 16.69 -7.73
C VAL A 7 64.01 17.13 -8.06
N ALA A 8 63.25 16.26 -8.72
CA ALA A 8 61.83 16.46 -9.00
C ALA A 8 60.98 15.89 -7.84
N CYS A 9 60.37 16.76 -7.04
CA CYS A 9 59.36 16.36 -6.06
C CYS A 9 58.01 16.10 -6.78
N LEU A 10 57.68 14.83 -7.00
CA LEU A 10 56.33 14.41 -7.36
C LEU A 10 55.43 14.49 -6.12
N VAL A 11 54.63 15.55 -6.02
CA VAL A 11 53.53 15.62 -5.06
C VAL A 11 52.35 14.85 -5.66
N TRP A 12 52.15 13.61 -5.22
CA TRP A 12 50.92 12.86 -5.47
C TRP A 12 49.78 13.51 -4.69
N SER A 13 49.06 14.41 -5.35
CA SER A 13 47.74 14.85 -4.91
C SER A 13 46.77 13.70 -5.13
N ALA A 14 46.75 12.73 -4.21
CA ALA A 14 45.69 11.74 -4.16
C ALA A 14 44.40 12.50 -3.83
N SER A 15 43.66 12.89 -4.88
CA SER A 15 42.26 13.25 -4.76
C SER A 15 41.55 12.01 -4.24
N THR A 16 41.48 11.89 -2.91
CA THR A 16 40.54 11.00 -2.26
C THR A 16 39.16 11.52 -2.65
N VAL A 17 38.62 10.95 -3.72
CA VAL A 17 37.19 11.04 -3.98
C VAL A 17 36.56 10.29 -2.83
N PHE A 18 36.30 10.99 -1.73
CA PHE A 18 35.41 10.51 -0.70
C PHE A 18 34.07 10.32 -1.40
N ALA A 19 33.76 9.06 -1.74
CA ALA A 19 32.42 8.70 -2.14
C ALA A 19 31.49 9.31 -1.10
N ALA A 20 30.58 10.17 -1.54
CA ALA A 20 29.62 10.81 -0.66
C ALA A 20 29.01 9.69 0.22
N PRO A 21 28.90 9.92 1.55
CA PRO A 21 28.40 8.88 2.45
C PRO A 21 27.12 8.33 1.85
N ALA A 22 27.05 7.00 1.73
CA ALA A 22 25.96 6.35 1.04
C ALA A 22 24.62 6.87 1.56
N ALA A 23 23.91 7.55 0.67
CA ALA A 23 22.61 8.15 0.86
C ALA A 23 21.67 7.16 1.55
N ASP A 24 20.91 7.64 2.54
CA ASP A 24 19.78 6.86 3.05
C ASP A 24 18.76 6.64 1.91
N VAL A 25 17.99 5.55 1.99
CA VAL A 25 16.93 5.26 1.00
C VAL A 25 15.57 5.56 1.62
N VAL A 26 14.75 6.37 0.96
CA VAL A 26 13.35 6.60 1.31
C VAL A 26 12.47 5.69 0.46
N VAL A 27 11.69 4.83 1.12
CA VAL A 27 10.70 3.98 0.46
C VAL A 27 9.32 4.50 0.83
N LEU A 28 8.59 5.04 -0.15
CA LEU A 28 7.16 5.34 0.02
C LEU A 28 6.36 4.08 -0.29
N TRP A 29 5.41 3.75 0.57
CA TRP A 29 4.40 2.77 0.27
C TRP A 29 3.02 3.34 0.59
N ALA A 30 2.12 3.23 -0.38
CA ALA A 30 0.70 3.49 -0.21
C ALA A 30 -0.12 2.38 -0.86
N GLU A 31 -1.28 2.10 -0.28
CA GLU A 31 -2.23 1.13 -0.84
C GLU A 31 -2.78 1.58 -2.20
N GLN A 32 -3.00 2.88 -2.35
CA GLN A 32 -3.39 3.52 -3.60
C GLN A 32 -2.36 4.60 -3.94
N PRO A 33 -2.10 4.85 -5.23
CA PRO A 33 -1.23 5.94 -5.65
C PRO A 33 -1.68 7.27 -5.05
N VAL A 34 -0.76 7.98 -4.39
CA VAL A 34 -0.97 9.31 -3.81
C VAL A 34 -0.03 10.33 -4.48
N PRO A 35 -0.28 10.73 -5.75
CA PRO A 35 0.71 11.44 -6.56
C PRO A 35 1.29 12.69 -5.91
N GLN A 36 0.46 13.46 -5.18
CA GLN A 36 0.90 14.68 -4.51
C GLN A 36 1.83 14.40 -3.32
N ILE A 37 1.57 13.34 -2.54
CA ILE A 37 2.45 12.92 -1.44
C ILE A 37 3.72 12.31 -2.03
N ASN A 38 3.58 11.47 -3.06
CA ASN A 38 4.69 10.84 -3.78
C ASN A 38 5.71 11.88 -4.28
N ALA A 39 5.26 12.88 -5.03
CA ALA A 39 6.12 13.96 -5.50
C ALA A 39 6.79 14.72 -4.33
N ALA A 40 6.02 15.06 -3.28
CA ALA A 40 6.54 15.81 -2.14
C ALA A 40 7.60 15.04 -1.33
N ILE A 41 7.42 13.73 -1.14
CA ILE A 41 8.37 12.85 -0.44
C ILE A 41 9.60 12.63 -1.32
N GLY A 42 9.44 12.43 -2.63
CA GLY A 42 10.54 12.36 -3.59
C GLY A 42 11.40 13.62 -3.58
N ASP A 43 10.79 14.81 -3.59
CA ASP A 43 11.49 16.08 -3.47
C ASP A 43 12.23 16.22 -2.13
N ALA A 44 11.63 15.74 -1.04
CA ALA A 44 12.25 15.74 0.29
C ALA A 44 13.46 14.81 0.34
N ALA A 45 13.35 13.61 -0.22
CA ALA A 45 14.46 12.68 -0.33
C ALA A 45 15.61 13.30 -1.14
N ALA A 46 15.32 13.86 -2.32
CA ALA A 46 16.30 14.51 -3.18
C ALA A 46 17.05 15.66 -2.48
N ARG A 47 16.35 16.52 -1.73
CA ARG A 47 16.97 17.62 -0.95
C ARG A 47 17.92 17.14 0.15
N ASN A 48 17.71 15.94 0.67
CA ASN A 48 18.58 15.31 1.68
C ASN A 48 19.61 14.36 1.04
N SER A 49 19.77 14.42 -0.28
CA SER A 49 20.64 13.51 -1.04
C SER A 49 20.31 12.03 -0.79
N ALA A 50 19.05 11.71 -0.49
CA ALA A 50 18.56 10.35 -0.28
C ALA A 50 18.04 9.74 -1.59
N ALA A 51 18.21 8.43 -1.78
CA ALA A 51 17.56 7.72 -2.87
C ALA A 51 16.06 7.59 -2.57
N TYR A 52 15.23 7.57 -3.61
CA TYR A 52 13.78 7.48 -3.47
C TYR A 52 13.21 6.30 -4.27
N ILE A 53 12.37 5.51 -3.62
CA ILE A 53 11.65 4.40 -4.22
C ILE A 53 10.17 4.55 -3.89
N ASP A 54 9.33 4.65 -4.91
CA ASP A 54 7.91 4.45 -4.74
C ASP A 54 7.60 2.95 -4.86
N ALA A 55 7.32 2.33 -3.72
CA ALA A 55 6.87 0.94 -3.60
C ALA A 55 5.34 0.86 -3.46
N SER A 56 4.61 1.97 -3.66
CA SER A 56 3.15 1.96 -3.66
C SER A 56 2.62 1.00 -4.71
N ARG A 57 1.49 0.36 -4.42
CA ARG A 57 0.88 -0.54 -5.39
C ARG A 57 0.32 0.28 -6.54
N ASP A 58 0.75 -0.02 -7.76
CA ASP A 58 0.05 0.47 -8.94
C ASP A 58 -1.41 0.02 -8.84
N ALA A 59 -2.33 0.97 -9.00
CA ALA A 59 -3.73 0.63 -9.18
C ALA A 59 -3.79 -0.28 -10.40
N ALA A 60 -4.07 -1.58 -10.20
CA ALA A 60 -4.13 -2.52 -11.30
C ALA A 60 -5.13 -1.97 -12.33
N THR A 61 -4.62 -1.55 -13.48
CA THR A 61 -5.46 -1.03 -14.55
C THR A 61 -6.34 -2.16 -15.02
N LEU A 62 -7.62 -2.11 -14.64
CA LEU A 62 -8.58 -3.07 -15.11
C LEU A 62 -8.88 -2.80 -16.58
N PRO A 63 -9.05 -3.86 -17.40
CA PRO A 63 -9.57 -3.68 -18.74
C PRO A 63 -10.98 -3.08 -18.67
N ASP A 64 -11.22 -2.00 -19.41
CA ASP A 64 -12.53 -1.35 -19.47
C ASP A 64 -13.44 -2.07 -20.49
N PRO A 65 -14.60 -2.64 -20.08
CA PRO A 65 -15.53 -3.26 -21.01
C PRO A 65 -16.33 -2.25 -21.87
N LYS A 66 -16.41 -0.97 -21.48
CA LYS A 66 -17.26 0.03 -22.17
C LYS A 66 -16.96 0.20 -23.66
N PRO A 67 -15.69 0.23 -24.13
CA PRO A 67 -15.40 0.31 -25.56
C PRO A 67 -15.93 -0.88 -26.35
N LEU A 68 -15.91 -2.09 -25.77
CA LEU A 68 -16.44 -3.30 -26.39
C LEU A 68 -17.98 -3.28 -26.43
N ILE A 69 -18.61 -2.84 -25.34
CA ILE A 69 -20.08 -2.64 -25.28
C ILE A 69 -20.51 -1.66 -26.38
N LYS A 70 -19.87 -0.48 -26.43
CA LYS A 70 -20.17 0.55 -27.44
C LYS A 70 -20.01 0.01 -28.87
N ARG A 71 -18.93 -0.73 -29.13
CA ARG A 71 -18.68 -1.36 -30.44
C ARG A 71 -19.77 -2.38 -30.78
N GLY A 72 -20.14 -3.23 -29.82
CA GLY A 72 -21.18 -4.25 -30.00
C GLY A 72 -22.55 -3.65 -30.31
N ILE A 73 -22.95 -2.62 -29.58
CA ILE A 73 -24.21 -1.88 -29.81
C ILE A 73 -24.20 -1.23 -31.19
N ALA A 74 -23.10 -0.61 -31.59
CA ALA A 74 -22.97 -0.01 -32.92
C ALA A 74 -23.06 -1.05 -34.04
N ALA A 75 -22.39 -2.19 -33.89
CA ALA A 75 -22.44 -3.30 -34.85
C ALA A 75 -23.86 -3.88 -34.97
N TYR A 76 -24.59 -4.02 -33.86
CA TYR A 76 -26.00 -4.43 -33.89
C TYR A 76 -26.86 -3.44 -34.68
N GLY A 77 -26.68 -2.13 -34.46
CA GLY A 77 -27.39 -1.08 -35.21
C GLY A 77 -27.11 -1.08 -36.71
N SER A 78 -25.92 -1.55 -37.11
CA SER A 78 -25.52 -1.74 -38.52
C SER A 78 -25.88 -3.12 -39.09
N LEU A 79 -26.61 -3.96 -38.34
CA LEU A 79 -26.97 -5.35 -38.69
C LEU A 79 -25.76 -6.30 -38.86
N GLU A 80 -24.60 -5.94 -38.32
CA GLU A 80 -23.39 -6.77 -38.27
C GLU A 80 -23.44 -7.74 -37.06
N LEU A 81 -24.42 -8.65 -37.08
CA LEU A 81 -24.78 -9.47 -35.91
C LEU A 81 -23.61 -10.30 -35.33
N GLU A 82 -22.75 -10.86 -36.18
CA GLU A 82 -21.55 -11.59 -35.74
C GLU A 82 -20.56 -10.66 -35.00
N GLY A 83 -20.32 -9.47 -35.55
CA GLY A 83 -19.44 -8.47 -34.93
C GLY A 83 -19.98 -7.96 -33.60
N ALA A 84 -21.31 -7.80 -33.51
CA ALA A 84 -22.00 -7.46 -32.27
C ALA A 84 -21.81 -8.54 -31.20
N ILE A 85 -22.12 -9.80 -31.53
CA ILE A 85 -21.98 -10.95 -30.61
C ILE A 85 -20.54 -11.09 -30.12
N ASN A 86 -19.55 -11.03 -31.01
CA ASN A 86 -18.14 -11.16 -30.63
C ASN A 86 -17.71 -10.06 -29.66
N SER A 87 -18.09 -8.81 -29.94
CA SER A 87 -17.74 -7.67 -29.08
C SER A 87 -18.44 -7.73 -27.72
N LEU A 88 -19.72 -8.09 -27.69
CA LEU A 88 -20.52 -8.19 -26.45
C LEU A 88 -20.11 -9.40 -25.61
N ASN A 89 -19.70 -10.52 -26.22
CA ASN A 89 -19.14 -11.66 -25.50
C ASN A 89 -17.82 -11.31 -24.82
N ALA A 90 -16.91 -10.66 -25.54
CA ALA A 90 -15.66 -10.19 -24.96
C ALA A 90 -15.92 -9.19 -23.81
N ALA A 91 -16.90 -8.30 -23.96
CA ALA A 91 -17.30 -7.39 -22.88
C ALA A 91 -17.83 -8.15 -21.65
N ALA A 92 -18.70 -9.15 -21.86
CA ALA A 92 -19.24 -9.96 -20.76
C ALA A 92 -18.15 -10.78 -20.04
N GLU A 93 -17.16 -11.28 -20.76
CA GLU A 93 -16.01 -11.97 -20.15
C GLU A 93 -15.21 -11.00 -19.25
N LEU A 94 -14.96 -9.77 -19.72
CA LEU A 94 -14.33 -8.74 -18.89
C LEU A 94 -15.17 -8.37 -17.67
N VAL A 95 -16.50 -8.31 -17.81
CA VAL A 95 -17.43 -8.07 -16.70
C VAL A 95 -17.35 -9.19 -15.66
N ASP A 96 -17.28 -10.45 -16.08
CA ASP A 96 -17.09 -11.60 -15.18
C ASP A 96 -15.76 -11.52 -14.43
N GLN A 97 -14.66 -11.17 -15.12
CA GLN A 97 -13.33 -11.01 -14.54
C GLN A 97 -13.24 -9.82 -13.56
N THR A 98 -13.95 -8.73 -13.87
CA THR A 98 -13.85 -7.46 -13.13
C THR A 98 -14.98 -7.26 -12.11
N GLY A 99 -15.94 -8.19 -12.01
CA GLY A 99 -17.11 -8.01 -11.15
C GLY A 99 -17.96 -6.80 -11.55
N ALA A 100 -18.03 -6.49 -12.85
CA ALA A 100 -18.66 -5.28 -13.39
C ALA A 100 -18.06 -3.95 -12.86
N ALA A 101 -16.80 -3.94 -12.41
CA ALA A 101 -16.15 -2.73 -11.93
C ALA A 101 -16.20 -1.59 -12.96
N GLY A 102 -16.59 -0.39 -12.52
CA GLY A 102 -16.71 0.78 -13.38
C GLY A 102 -17.97 0.85 -14.26
N LEU A 103 -18.83 -0.18 -14.23
CA LEU A 103 -20.16 -0.15 -14.86
C LEU A 103 -21.26 0.26 -13.87
N ASP A 104 -22.24 1.00 -14.35
CA ASP A 104 -23.52 1.16 -13.68
C ASP A 104 -24.52 0.10 -14.15
N ALA A 105 -25.63 -0.03 -13.41
CA ALA A 105 -26.66 -1.03 -13.71
C ALA A 105 -27.25 -0.87 -15.12
N THR A 106 -27.33 0.36 -15.65
CA THR A 106 -27.89 0.61 -16.98
C THR A 106 -26.95 0.11 -18.07
N THR A 107 -25.67 0.44 -17.98
CA THR A 107 -24.65 0.00 -18.94
C THR A 107 -24.48 -1.52 -18.90
N LEU A 108 -24.53 -2.12 -17.70
CA LEU A 108 -24.50 -3.57 -17.53
C LEU A 108 -25.74 -4.24 -18.14
N ALA A 109 -26.93 -3.69 -17.91
CA ALA A 109 -28.16 -4.16 -18.54
C ALA A 109 -28.15 -3.97 -20.06
N ASP A 110 -27.60 -2.88 -20.58
CA ASP A 110 -27.48 -2.65 -22.03
C ASP A 110 -26.59 -3.70 -22.71
N LEU A 111 -25.46 -4.07 -22.09
CA LEU A 111 -24.59 -5.15 -22.57
C LEU A 111 -25.41 -6.42 -22.83
N TYR A 112 -26.12 -6.92 -21.83
CA TYR A 112 -26.89 -8.16 -21.97
C TYR A 112 -28.13 -7.99 -22.85
N LEU A 113 -28.77 -6.82 -22.85
CA LEU A 113 -29.92 -6.55 -23.72
C LEU A 113 -29.53 -6.66 -25.19
N TYR A 114 -28.47 -5.96 -25.61
CA TYR A 114 -28.04 -6.01 -27.00
C TYR A 114 -27.46 -7.37 -27.39
N ARG A 115 -26.92 -8.12 -26.43
CA ARG A 115 -26.49 -9.50 -26.65
C ARG A 115 -27.69 -10.42 -26.88
N ALA A 116 -28.74 -10.29 -26.06
CA ALA A 116 -30.01 -10.99 -26.24
C ALA A 116 -30.63 -10.73 -27.62
N LEU A 117 -30.65 -9.46 -28.04
CA LEU A 117 -31.21 -9.04 -29.33
C LEU A 117 -30.40 -9.60 -30.51
N SER A 118 -29.08 -9.63 -30.39
CA SER A 118 -28.20 -10.18 -31.42
C SER A 118 -28.40 -11.69 -31.57
N TYR A 119 -28.56 -12.42 -30.46
CA TYR A 119 -28.86 -13.86 -30.48
C TYR A 119 -30.26 -14.16 -31.04
N ALA A 120 -31.29 -13.41 -30.63
CA ALA A 120 -32.65 -13.55 -31.18
C ALA A 120 -32.68 -13.32 -32.69
N SER A 121 -31.94 -12.33 -33.18
CA SER A 121 -31.87 -12.01 -34.62
C SER A 121 -31.22 -13.14 -35.44
N ARG A 122 -30.45 -14.02 -34.81
CA ARG A 122 -29.86 -15.22 -35.42
C ARG A 122 -30.68 -16.50 -35.22
N GLY A 123 -31.79 -16.43 -34.48
CA GLY A 123 -32.60 -17.61 -34.11
C GLY A 123 -32.01 -18.44 -32.97
N ASP A 124 -31.06 -17.91 -32.19
CA ASP A 124 -30.54 -18.55 -30.97
C ASP A 124 -31.39 -18.14 -29.76
N ASP A 125 -32.65 -18.61 -29.76
CA ASP A 125 -33.64 -18.27 -28.74
C ASP A 125 -33.25 -18.65 -27.31
N PRO A 126 -32.59 -19.80 -27.04
CA PRO A 126 -32.15 -20.14 -25.69
C PRO A 126 -31.16 -19.14 -25.11
N ARG A 127 -30.09 -18.78 -25.85
CA ARG A 127 -29.12 -17.80 -25.37
C ARG A 127 -29.70 -16.41 -25.24
N SER A 128 -30.57 -16.03 -26.18
CA SER A 128 -31.31 -14.77 -26.10
C SER A 128 -32.13 -14.68 -24.82
N TRP A 129 -32.82 -15.77 -24.46
CA TRP A 129 -33.62 -15.85 -23.25
C TRP A 129 -32.78 -15.68 -21.98
N ASP A 130 -31.65 -16.38 -21.86
CA ASP A 130 -30.75 -16.28 -20.70
C ASP A 130 -30.25 -14.84 -20.49
N ASP A 131 -29.95 -14.14 -21.58
CA ASP A 131 -29.54 -12.74 -21.54
C ASP A 131 -30.70 -11.82 -21.13
N PHE A 132 -31.91 -12.03 -21.64
CA PHE A 132 -33.07 -11.25 -21.18
C PHE A 132 -33.37 -11.45 -19.69
N VAL A 133 -33.22 -12.67 -19.17
CA VAL A 133 -33.33 -12.98 -17.74
C VAL A 133 -32.25 -12.24 -16.95
N THR A 134 -31.02 -12.20 -17.47
CA THR A 134 -29.92 -11.43 -16.88
C THR A 134 -30.24 -9.94 -16.80
N VAL A 135 -30.74 -9.33 -17.88
CA VAL A 135 -31.17 -7.92 -17.89
C VAL A 135 -32.25 -7.66 -16.85
N ALA A 136 -33.23 -8.56 -16.74
CA ALA A 136 -34.32 -8.44 -15.77
C ALA A 136 -33.85 -8.60 -14.31
N GLY A 137 -32.80 -9.40 -14.07
CA GLY A 137 -32.13 -9.52 -12.77
C GLY A 137 -31.39 -8.23 -12.38
N VAL A 138 -30.63 -7.65 -13.31
CA VAL A 138 -29.83 -6.43 -13.09
C VAL A 138 -30.72 -5.19 -12.94
N GLN A 139 -31.75 -5.04 -13.78
CA GLN A 139 -32.69 -3.90 -13.73
C GLN A 139 -34.15 -4.36 -13.76
N PRO A 140 -34.72 -4.84 -12.63
CA PRO A 140 -36.06 -5.41 -12.59
C PRO A 140 -37.18 -4.40 -12.89
N THR A 141 -36.91 -3.11 -12.74
CA THR A 141 -37.86 -2.02 -13.02
C THR A 141 -37.77 -1.48 -14.45
N ARG A 142 -36.82 -1.96 -15.26
CA ARG A 142 -36.65 -1.48 -16.63
C ARG A 142 -37.88 -1.82 -17.48
N VAL A 143 -38.29 -0.87 -18.30
CA VAL A 143 -39.31 -1.04 -19.33
C VAL A 143 -38.67 -0.67 -20.67
N LEU A 144 -38.80 -1.54 -21.66
CA LEU A 144 -38.32 -1.24 -23.01
C LEU A 144 -39.33 -0.33 -23.71
N ASP A 145 -38.82 0.72 -24.36
CA ASP A 145 -39.63 1.66 -25.12
C ASP A 145 -40.12 1.02 -26.43
N PRO A 146 -41.44 0.86 -26.65
CA PRO A 146 -41.98 0.30 -27.88
C PRO A 146 -41.64 1.09 -29.15
N ALA A 147 -41.24 2.36 -29.03
CA ALA A 147 -40.77 3.15 -30.19
C ALA A 147 -39.39 2.69 -30.68
N ASN A 148 -38.58 2.11 -29.80
CA ASN A 148 -37.21 1.69 -30.08
C ASN A 148 -37.07 0.16 -30.24
N PHE A 149 -38.01 -0.60 -29.69
CA PHE A 149 -37.98 -2.07 -29.70
C PHE A 149 -39.28 -2.64 -30.25
N GLY A 150 -39.18 -3.60 -31.18
CA GLY A 150 -40.35 -4.24 -31.78
C GLY A 150 -41.22 -4.98 -30.75
N PRO A 151 -42.54 -5.15 -30.99
CA PRO A 151 -43.47 -5.72 -30.01
C PRO A 151 -43.03 -7.08 -29.44
N ARG A 152 -42.50 -7.97 -30.30
CA ARG A 152 -41.99 -9.29 -29.87
C ARG A 152 -40.86 -9.19 -28.83
N VAL A 153 -39.98 -8.21 -28.96
CA VAL A 153 -38.88 -7.98 -28.01
C VAL A 153 -39.42 -7.46 -26.68
N VAL A 154 -40.35 -6.50 -26.74
CA VAL A 154 -41.00 -5.93 -25.54
C VAL A 154 -41.74 -7.02 -24.77
N ASP A 155 -42.53 -7.85 -25.47
CA ASP A 155 -43.26 -8.97 -24.88
C ASP A 155 -42.30 -10.00 -24.27
N ARG A 156 -41.24 -10.37 -25.00
CA ARG A 156 -40.25 -11.36 -24.54
C ARG A 156 -39.50 -10.88 -23.29
N PHE A 157 -39.09 -9.62 -23.25
CA PHE A 157 -38.46 -9.05 -22.07
C PHE A 157 -39.45 -8.92 -20.90
N GLY A 158 -40.72 -8.60 -21.18
CA GLY A 158 -41.80 -8.64 -20.19
C GLY A 158 -41.95 -10.03 -19.54
N GLN A 159 -41.87 -11.10 -20.35
CA GLN A 159 -41.86 -12.47 -19.84
C GLN A 159 -40.62 -12.76 -18.98
N ALA A 160 -39.44 -12.30 -19.38
CA ALA A 160 -38.21 -12.48 -18.59
C ALA A 160 -38.29 -11.78 -17.23
N ARG A 161 -38.87 -10.57 -17.17
CA ARG A 161 -39.14 -9.86 -15.91
C ARG A 161 -40.12 -10.61 -15.02
N ALA A 162 -41.22 -11.12 -15.58
CA ALA A 162 -42.17 -11.92 -14.83
C ALA A 162 -41.53 -13.21 -14.31
N HIS A 163 -40.66 -13.84 -15.10
CA HIS A 163 -39.89 -15.02 -14.69
C HIS A 163 -38.97 -14.71 -13.51
N VAL A 164 -38.13 -13.67 -13.61
CA VAL A 164 -37.22 -13.25 -12.51
C VAL A 164 -37.99 -12.88 -11.25
N ALA A 165 -39.14 -12.21 -11.38
CA ALA A 165 -39.98 -11.87 -10.24
C ALA A 165 -40.56 -13.11 -9.52
N ALA A 166 -40.73 -14.22 -10.24
CA ALA A 166 -41.21 -15.48 -9.70
C ALA A 166 -40.09 -16.40 -9.18
N LEU A 167 -38.82 -16.07 -9.43
CA LEU A 167 -37.69 -16.86 -8.92
C LEU A 167 -37.62 -16.77 -7.38
N PRO A 168 -37.21 -17.86 -6.71
CA PRO A 168 -36.83 -17.78 -5.30
C PRO A 168 -35.79 -16.69 -5.08
N ARG A 169 -35.79 -16.12 -3.87
CA ARG A 169 -34.81 -15.11 -3.47
C ARG A 169 -33.85 -15.69 -2.45
N GLY A 170 -32.57 -15.38 -2.62
CA GLY A 170 -31.52 -15.71 -1.67
C GLY A 170 -31.16 -14.49 -0.83
N LYS A 171 -31.07 -14.67 0.49
CA LYS A 171 -30.49 -13.67 1.38
C LYS A 171 -28.97 -13.72 1.24
N VAL A 172 -28.38 -12.61 0.83
CA VAL A 172 -26.93 -12.43 0.70
C VAL A 172 -26.43 -11.59 1.86
N THR A 173 -25.52 -12.15 2.65
CA THR A 173 -24.84 -11.46 3.75
C THR A 173 -23.40 -11.13 3.34
N LEU A 174 -23.03 -9.87 3.45
CA LEU A 174 -21.74 -9.31 3.04
C LEU A 174 -20.84 -9.12 4.28
N ALA A 175 -19.83 -9.96 4.41
CA ALA A 175 -18.86 -9.92 5.51
C ALA A 175 -17.62 -9.09 5.13
N SER A 176 -17.55 -7.85 5.63
CA SER A 176 -16.40 -6.93 5.48
C SER A 176 -15.32 -7.06 6.56
N GLY A 177 -15.58 -7.82 7.62
CA GLY A 177 -14.73 -7.87 8.80
C GLY A 177 -14.85 -6.61 9.68
N ALA A 178 -14.63 -6.77 10.98
CA ALA A 178 -14.84 -5.69 11.96
C ALA A 178 -13.98 -4.45 11.64
N GLY A 179 -14.60 -3.27 11.65
CA GLY A 179 -13.93 -1.97 11.51
C GLY A 179 -13.48 -1.59 10.10
N THR A 180 -13.70 -2.43 9.09
CA THR A 180 -13.32 -2.13 7.70
C THR A 180 -14.45 -1.39 6.99
N ARG A 181 -14.14 -0.21 6.42
CA ARG A 181 -15.07 0.50 5.54
C ARG A 181 -14.92 -0.03 4.12
N CYS A 182 -16.04 -0.34 3.49
CA CYS A 182 -16.08 -0.84 2.12
C CYS A 182 -17.08 -0.03 1.28
N SER A 183 -16.71 0.24 0.03
CA SER A 183 -17.64 0.63 -1.02
C SER A 183 -17.99 -0.63 -1.80
N ILE A 184 -19.27 -1.00 -1.81
CA ILE A 184 -19.75 -2.24 -2.42
C ILE A 184 -20.74 -1.90 -3.53
N ARG A 185 -20.56 -2.53 -4.68
CA ARG A 185 -21.50 -2.50 -5.79
C ARG A 185 -21.93 -3.91 -6.12
N ILE A 186 -23.23 -4.09 -6.34
CA ILE A 186 -23.81 -5.33 -6.86
C ILE A 186 -24.58 -4.96 -8.13
N ASP A 187 -24.26 -5.64 -9.23
CA ASP A 187 -24.85 -5.40 -10.55
C ASP A 187 -24.75 -3.95 -11.01
N GLY A 188 -23.66 -3.27 -10.66
CA GLY A 188 -23.45 -1.86 -10.95
C GLY A 188 -24.30 -0.89 -10.11
N GLY A 189 -25.07 -1.37 -9.14
CA GLY A 189 -25.77 -0.57 -8.12
C GLY A 189 -24.96 -0.47 -6.83
N ALA A 190 -24.86 0.72 -6.23
CA ALA A 190 -24.22 0.88 -4.93
C ALA A 190 -25.11 0.32 -3.80
N ILE A 191 -24.52 -0.44 -2.88
CA ILE A 191 -25.22 -1.05 -1.75
C ILE A 191 -24.70 -0.45 -0.45
N THR A 192 -25.62 -0.11 0.46
CA THR A 192 -25.31 0.50 1.77
C THR A 192 -25.57 -0.45 2.93
N THR A 193 -26.22 -1.59 2.69
CA THR A 193 -26.57 -2.60 3.71
C THR A 193 -25.63 -3.81 3.61
N SER A 194 -25.40 -4.49 4.75
CA SER A 194 -24.64 -5.74 4.79
C SER A 194 -25.49 -6.96 4.43
N GLU A 195 -26.81 -6.81 4.37
CA GLU A 195 -27.74 -7.86 3.98
C GLU A 195 -28.64 -7.35 2.86
N LEU A 196 -28.86 -8.18 1.85
CA LEU A 196 -29.80 -7.92 0.77
C LEU A 196 -30.42 -9.21 0.27
N GLU A 197 -31.62 -9.13 -0.32
CA GLU A 197 -32.23 -10.25 -1.02
C GLU A 197 -32.05 -10.08 -2.51
N LEU A 198 -31.49 -11.09 -3.17
CA LEU A 198 -31.34 -11.14 -4.61
C LEU A 198 -32.17 -12.29 -5.18
N PRO A 199 -32.77 -12.14 -6.38
CA PRO A 199 -33.36 -13.30 -7.07
C PRO A 199 -32.28 -14.37 -7.30
N PHE A 200 -32.69 -15.63 -7.45
CA PHE A 200 -31.74 -16.66 -7.86
C PHE A 200 -31.18 -16.35 -9.25
N GLY A 201 -29.87 -16.53 -9.45
CA GLY A 201 -29.21 -16.20 -10.71
C GLY A 201 -27.78 -15.69 -10.54
N HIS A 202 -27.24 -15.14 -11.63
CA HIS A 202 -25.92 -14.55 -11.69
C HIS A 202 -25.97 -13.06 -11.33
N HIS A 203 -25.04 -12.65 -10.47
CA HIS A 203 -24.83 -11.29 -10.03
C HIS A 203 -23.34 -10.94 -10.09
N TRP A 204 -23.00 -9.66 -10.13
CA TRP A 204 -21.61 -9.20 -10.15
C TRP A 204 -21.32 -8.34 -8.94
N VAL A 205 -20.25 -8.68 -8.23
CA VAL A 205 -19.82 -7.97 -7.02
C VAL A 205 -18.50 -7.25 -7.31
N ASP A 206 -18.48 -5.94 -7.06
CA ASP A 206 -17.26 -5.12 -6.98
C ASP A 206 -17.22 -4.46 -5.61
N ALA A 207 -16.28 -4.87 -4.77
CA ALA A 207 -16.10 -4.35 -3.44
C ALA A 207 -14.66 -3.84 -3.27
N THR A 208 -14.53 -2.61 -2.81
CA THR A 208 -13.26 -2.00 -2.41
C THR A 208 -13.32 -1.66 -0.94
N CYS A 209 -12.35 -2.12 -0.16
CA CYS A 209 -12.29 -1.95 1.28
C CYS A 209 -10.98 -1.28 1.68
N ASP A 210 -11.01 -0.39 2.68
CA ASP A 210 -9.81 0.28 3.19
C ASP A 210 -8.75 -0.76 3.66
N GLY A 211 -7.51 -0.67 3.18
CA GLY A 211 -6.40 -1.55 3.56
C GLY A 211 -6.40 -2.93 2.90
N ARG A 212 -7.28 -3.20 1.93
CA ARG A 212 -7.51 -4.53 1.38
C ARG A 212 -7.62 -4.54 -0.14
N ALA A 213 -7.15 -5.63 -0.73
CA ALA A 213 -7.31 -5.88 -2.15
C ALA A 213 -8.81 -5.90 -2.51
N PRO A 214 -9.19 -5.34 -3.67
CA PRO A 214 -10.58 -5.33 -4.10
C PRO A 214 -11.07 -6.76 -4.36
N VAL A 215 -12.33 -7.03 -4.04
CA VAL A 215 -13.02 -8.28 -4.36
C VAL A 215 -13.93 -8.04 -5.55
N ARG A 216 -13.63 -8.74 -6.64
CA ARG A 216 -14.32 -8.62 -7.92
C ARG A 216 -14.60 -10.00 -8.45
N ARG A 217 -15.88 -10.34 -8.61
CA ARG A 217 -16.28 -11.67 -9.09
C ARG A 217 -17.74 -11.71 -9.47
N ARG A 218 -18.09 -12.71 -10.27
CA ARG A 218 -19.46 -13.21 -10.39
C ARG A 218 -19.87 -13.94 -9.11
N LEU A 219 -21.11 -13.72 -8.69
CA LEU A 219 -21.80 -14.35 -7.59
C LEU A 219 -22.97 -15.14 -8.16
N ASP A 220 -23.04 -16.43 -7.83
CA ASP A 220 -24.17 -17.28 -8.19
C ASP A 220 -25.07 -17.42 -6.95
N VAL A 221 -26.30 -16.89 -7.03
CA VAL A 221 -27.32 -17.00 -5.98
C VAL A 221 -28.20 -18.20 -6.32
N ASP A 222 -27.93 -19.33 -5.68
CA ASP A 222 -28.57 -20.63 -5.97
C ASP A 222 -29.27 -21.26 -4.74
N ARG A 223 -29.27 -20.55 -3.61
CA ARG A 223 -29.78 -21.02 -2.33
C ARG A 223 -30.34 -19.88 -1.48
N VAL A 224 -31.10 -20.24 -0.45
CA VAL A 224 -31.86 -19.31 0.39
C VAL A 224 -30.97 -18.36 1.21
N ALA A 225 -29.76 -18.77 1.57
CA ALA A 225 -28.82 -17.94 2.32
C ALA A 225 -27.37 -18.16 1.84
N ILE A 226 -26.68 -17.07 1.54
CA ILE A 226 -25.28 -17.07 1.11
C ILE A 226 -24.53 -16.00 1.89
N GLU A 227 -23.43 -16.40 2.51
CA GLU A 227 -22.47 -15.45 3.08
C GLU A 227 -21.29 -15.25 2.13
N ILE A 228 -20.93 -13.99 1.90
CA ILE A 228 -19.83 -13.60 1.02
C ILE A 228 -18.85 -12.75 1.81
N LYS A 229 -17.60 -13.20 1.85
CA LYS A 229 -16.48 -12.36 2.28
C LYS A 229 -16.16 -11.34 1.17
N ILE A 230 -16.47 -10.08 1.43
CA ILE A 230 -16.20 -8.95 0.53
C ILE A 230 -14.88 -8.24 0.84
N ALA A 231 -14.29 -8.55 2.00
CA ALA A 231 -12.97 -8.07 2.37
C ALA A 231 -11.89 -8.99 1.78
N GLY A 232 -11.13 -8.47 0.81
CA GLY A 232 -10.01 -9.18 0.21
C GLY A 232 -8.84 -9.39 1.18
N ALA A 233 -7.73 -9.86 0.62
CA ALA A 233 -6.47 -9.95 1.36
C ALA A 233 -6.01 -8.57 1.82
N GLU A 234 -5.45 -8.49 3.03
CA GLU A 234 -4.80 -7.27 3.50
C GLU A 234 -3.64 -6.93 2.56
N VAL A 235 -3.56 -5.67 2.13
CA VAL A 235 -2.42 -5.20 1.35
C VAL A 235 -1.38 -4.71 2.36
N ALA A 236 -0.36 -5.54 2.59
CA ALA A 236 0.71 -5.19 3.51
C ALA A 236 1.79 -4.33 2.81
N PRO A 237 2.45 -3.42 3.53
CA PRO A 237 3.70 -2.83 3.07
C PRO A 237 4.78 -3.91 2.87
N PRO A 238 5.85 -3.64 2.10
CA PRO A 238 7.00 -4.52 2.02
C PRO A 238 7.49 -4.88 3.43
N ASP A 239 7.79 -6.16 3.64
CA ASP A 239 8.34 -6.59 4.92
C ASP A 239 9.76 -6.04 5.13
N ASP A 240 10.22 -6.05 6.38
CA ASP A 240 11.54 -5.52 6.75
C ASP A 240 12.67 -6.26 6.00
N THR A 241 12.48 -7.53 5.58
CA THR A 241 13.48 -8.28 4.81
C THR A 241 13.62 -7.74 3.41
N ALA A 242 12.49 -7.53 2.70
CA ALA A 242 12.46 -6.95 1.36
C ALA A 242 13.04 -5.53 1.36
N LEU A 243 12.73 -4.73 2.38
CA LEU A 243 13.32 -3.41 2.57
C LEU A 243 14.84 -3.52 2.74
N LEU A 244 15.33 -4.34 3.67
CA LEU A 244 16.77 -4.49 3.90
C LEU A 244 17.54 -4.96 2.67
N VAL A 245 16.95 -5.81 1.83
CA VAL A 245 17.55 -6.20 0.54
C VAL A 245 17.73 -4.97 -0.34
N GLN A 246 16.69 -4.14 -0.52
CA GLN A 246 16.77 -2.89 -1.29
C GLN A 246 17.82 -1.93 -0.70
N GLY A 247 17.83 -1.76 0.63
CA GLY A 247 18.80 -0.91 1.31
C GLY A 247 20.25 -1.34 1.08
N ARG A 248 20.52 -2.65 1.09
CA ARG A 248 21.88 -3.19 0.87
C ARG A 248 22.31 -3.05 -0.58
N THR A 249 21.40 -3.31 -1.52
CA THR A 249 21.65 -3.12 -2.95
C THR A 249 21.96 -1.66 -3.28
N ALA A 250 21.33 -0.71 -2.58
CA ALA A 250 21.60 0.72 -2.72
C ALA A 250 22.86 1.18 -1.95
N GLY A 251 23.51 0.32 -1.15
CA GLY A 251 24.66 0.66 -0.31
C GLY A 251 24.32 1.56 0.88
N SER A 252 23.03 1.77 1.20
CA SER A 252 22.57 2.68 2.24
C SER A 252 22.93 2.23 3.66
N LYS A 253 23.05 3.19 4.58
CA LYS A 253 23.27 2.91 6.02
C LYS A 253 21.98 2.73 6.79
N ALA A 254 20.96 3.48 6.38
CA ALA A 254 19.61 3.36 6.90
C ALA A 254 18.57 3.52 5.77
N MET A 255 17.37 3.09 6.08
CA MET A 255 16.19 3.25 5.25
C MET A 255 15.10 3.97 6.01
N LEU A 256 14.33 4.80 5.32
CA LEU A 256 13.13 5.42 5.84
C LEU A 256 11.92 4.87 5.08
N LEU A 257 11.15 3.99 5.72
CA LEU A 257 9.87 3.54 5.20
C LEU A 257 8.78 4.55 5.57
N VAL A 258 8.07 5.07 4.57
CA VAL A 258 6.91 5.94 4.72
C VAL A 258 5.67 5.17 4.27
N THR A 259 4.90 4.65 5.22
CA THR A 259 3.67 3.90 4.96
C THR A 259 2.46 4.83 5.08
N VAL A 260 1.82 5.15 3.96
CA VAL A 260 0.65 6.04 3.90
C VAL A 260 -0.65 5.23 3.85
N ARG A 261 -1.56 5.54 4.78
CA ARG A 261 -2.93 5.03 4.86
C ARG A 261 -3.92 6.21 4.82
N PRO A 262 -5.23 6.01 4.55
CA PRO A 262 -6.17 7.12 4.33
C PRO A 262 -6.25 8.20 5.42
N ARG A 263 -5.87 7.89 6.67
CA ARG A 263 -5.94 8.81 7.82
C ARG A 263 -4.64 8.93 8.61
N SER A 264 -3.58 8.25 8.17
CA SER A 264 -2.33 8.24 8.91
C SER A 264 -1.17 7.86 8.01
N ALA A 265 -0.02 8.46 8.26
CA ALA A 265 1.26 7.99 7.74
C ALA A 265 2.13 7.50 8.90
N LEU A 266 2.76 6.34 8.71
CA LEU A 266 3.74 5.79 9.62
C LEU A 266 5.12 5.89 8.96
N LEU A 267 6.04 6.59 9.61
CA LEU A 267 7.42 6.70 9.21
C LEU A 267 8.27 5.82 10.14
N ARG A 268 9.10 4.94 9.57
CA ARG A 268 10.03 4.08 10.32
C ARG A 268 11.41 4.21 9.71
N ARG A 269 12.40 4.58 10.53
CA ARG A 269 13.81 4.53 10.14
C ARG A 269 14.42 3.22 10.60
N LEU A 270 14.92 2.43 9.66
CA LEU A 270 15.55 1.13 9.89
C LEU A 270 17.04 1.23 9.56
N GLY A 271 17.91 0.79 10.47
CA GLY A 271 19.31 0.55 10.15
C GLY A 271 19.47 -0.64 9.22
N ILE A 272 20.59 -0.71 8.48
CA ILE A 272 20.89 -1.86 7.61
C ILE A 272 21.08 -3.20 8.37
N ASP A 273 21.21 -3.10 9.70
CA ASP A 273 21.21 -4.21 10.65
C ASP A 273 19.79 -4.71 11.00
N GLY A 274 18.76 -4.09 10.45
CA GLY A 274 17.35 -4.40 10.69
C GLY A 274 16.77 -3.81 11.96
N LYS A 275 17.54 -3.01 12.71
CA LYS A 275 17.03 -2.38 13.93
C LYS A 275 16.29 -1.10 13.61
N GLU A 276 15.12 -0.93 14.22
CA GLU A 276 14.37 0.33 14.18
C GLU A 276 15.11 1.39 15.00
N GLN A 277 15.49 2.48 14.35
CA GLN A 277 16.22 3.60 14.94
C GLN A 277 15.28 4.72 15.37
N ASP A 278 14.19 4.93 14.62
CA ASP A 278 13.21 5.97 14.89
C ASP A 278 11.83 5.61 14.30
N ARG A 279 10.76 6.13 14.89
CA ARG A 279 9.38 5.91 14.48
C ARG A 279 8.53 7.14 14.75
N GLN A 280 7.81 7.58 13.73
CA GLN A 280 6.85 8.67 13.83
C GLN A 280 5.52 8.30 13.17
N THR A 281 4.41 8.63 13.84
CA THR A 281 3.06 8.51 13.27
C THR A 281 2.49 9.91 13.07
N ILE A 282 1.93 10.17 11.89
CA ILE A 282 1.31 11.45 11.53
C ILE A 282 -0.14 11.16 11.17
N THR A 283 -1.08 11.91 11.76
CA THR A 283 -2.49 11.87 11.36
C THR A 283 -2.68 12.69 10.10
N LEU A 284 -3.40 12.15 9.11
CA LEU A 284 -3.70 12.83 7.86
C LEU A 284 -5.18 13.24 7.86
N HIS A 285 -5.44 14.49 7.51
CA HIS A 285 -6.75 15.10 7.44
C HIS A 285 -7.29 15.27 6.00
N GLY A 286 -6.53 14.85 4.98
CA GLY A 286 -6.84 15.06 3.57
C GLY A 286 -6.61 16.50 3.10
N THR A 287 -5.71 17.24 3.75
CA THR A 287 -5.44 18.65 3.46
C THR A 287 -4.01 18.86 2.95
N ASP A 288 -3.76 19.99 2.28
CA ASP A 288 -2.40 20.37 1.86
C ASP A 288 -1.42 20.50 3.02
N ARG A 289 -1.93 20.76 4.24
CA ARG A 289 -1.11 20.81 5.45
C ARG A 289 -0.46 19.47 5.77
N ASP A 290 -1.18 18.36 5.56
CA ASP A 290 -0.67 17.02 5.84
C ASP A 290 0.60 16.72 5.04
N ARG A 291 0.67 17.24 3.82
CA ARG A 291 1.83 17.15 2.94
C ARG A 291 3.04 17.85 3.56
N GLY A 292 2.84 19.07 4.09
CA GLY A 292 3.88 19.83 4.76
C GLY A 292 4.40 19.11 6.02
N ASP A 293 3.49 18.58 6.83
CA ASP A 293 3.84 17.85 8.06
C ASP A 293 4.61 16.55 7.75
N LEU A 294 4.20 15.82 6.71
CA LEU A 294 4.92 14.65 6.21
C LEU A 294 6.33 14.98 5.73
N VAL A 295 6.48 16.01 4.90
CA VAL A 295 7.78 16.47 4.39
C VAL A 295 8.69 16.92 5.54
N ALA A 296 8.15 17.66 6.51
CA ALA A 296 8.89 18.09 7.68
C ALA A 296 9.39 16.91 8.52
N ALA A 297 8.58 15.86 8.68
CA ALA A 297 8.97 14.64 9.39
C ALA A 297 10.04 13.85 8.63
N VAL A 298 9.90 13.67 7.31
CA VAL A 298 10.93 13.03 6.48
C VAL A 298 12.26 13.78 6.58
N ASN A 299 12.26 15.10 6.42
CA ASN A 299 13.48 15.91 6.56
C ASN A 299 14.11 15.73 7.95
N ARG A 300 13.30 15.68 9.02
CA ARG A 300 13.80 15.48 10.39
C ARG A 300 14.42 14.09 10.58
N MET A 301 13.80 13.04 10.05
CA MET A 301 14.29 11.67 10.19
C MET A 301 15.51 11.38 9.31
N LEU A 302 15.66 12.10 8.20
CA LEU A 302 16.85 12.04 7.33
C LEU A 302 17.99 12.93 7.82
N ALA A 303 17.72 13.89 8.72
CA ALA A 303 18.76 14.70 9.30
C ALA A 303 19.81 13.78 9.97
N PRO A 304 21.12 14.07 9.80
CA PRO A 304 22.14 13.34 10.52
C PRO A 304 21.82 13.44 12.01
N PRO A 305 22.01 12.35 12.79
CA PRO A 305 21.79 12.41 14.22
C PRO A 305 22.59 13.59 14.76
N GLU A 306 21.94 14.47 15.53
CA GLU A 306 22.65 15.57 16.16
C GLU A 306 23.87 14.96 16.83
N PRO A 307 25.08 15.50 16.58
CA PRO A 307 26.27 14.96 17.19
C PRO A 307 25.99 14.98 18.68
N THR A 308 25.81 13.78 19.26
CA THR A 308 25.57 13.64 20.69
C THR A 308 26.70 14.41 21.31
N ARG A 309 26.37 15.53 21.94
CA ARG A 309 27.37 16.42 22.52
C ARG A 309 28.05 15.54 23.53
N LYS A 310 29.19 14.95 23.15
CA LYS A 310 29.91 14.00 23.97
C LYS A 310 30.05 14.73 25.28
N ASP A 311 29.47 14.16 26.34
CA ASP A 311 29.62 14.74 27.66
C ASP A 311 31.11 15.04 27.81
N PRO A 312 31.46 16.28 28.18
CA PRO A 312 32.85 16.68 28.23
C PRO A 312 33.64 15.58 28.92
N TRP A 313 34.78 15.18 28.37
CA TRP A 313 35.50 13.97 28.80
C TRP A 313 35.68 13.88 30.33
N TYR A 314 35.81 15.01 31.01
CA TYR A 314 35.87 15.13 32.47
C TYR A 314 34.58 14.74 33.24
N LYS A 315 33.45 14.51 32.57
CA LYS A 315 32.22 13.97 33.19
C LYS A 315 32.16 12.45 33.15
N SER A 316 33.03 11.80 32.37
CA SER A 316 33.09 10.34 32.35
C SER A 316 33.60 9.82 33.69
N ARG A 317 32.81 8.96 34.35
CA ARG A 317 33.22 8.30 35.60
C ARG A 317 34.53 7.51 35.44
N TRP A 318 34.78 6.99 34.23
CA TRP A 318 36.01 6.30 33.90
C TRP A 318 37.24 7.20 33.86
N VAL A 319 37.09 8.46 33.46
CA VAL A 319 38.18 9.43 33.48
C VAL A 319 38.61 9.71 34.92
N TRP A 320 37.66 9.90 35.84
CA TRP A 320 37.98 10.08 37.26
C TRP A 320 38.53 8.81 37.91
N ALA A 321 38.04 7.62 37.53
CA ALA A 321 38.59 6.36 38.01
C ALA A 321 40.05 6.18 37.57
N ALA A 322 40.36 6.46 36.30
CA ALA A 322 41.72 6.41 35.78
C ALA A 322 42.62 7.45 36.45
N ALA A 323 42.16 8.69 36.59
CA ALA A 323 42.90 9.74 37.28
C ALA A 323 43.18 9.38 38.75
N GLY A 324 42.17 8.88 39.48
CA GLY A 324 42.32 8.40 40.84
C GLY A 324 43.31 7.24 40.96
N GLY A 325 43.26 6.28 40.02
CA GLY A 325 44.23 5.19 39.93
C GLY A 325 45.67 5.66 39.71
N VAL A 326 45.89 6.66 38.83
CA VAL A 326 47.21 7.26 38.62
C VAL A 326 47.71 7.99 39.88
N VAL A 327 46.85 8.73 40.57
CA VAL A 327 47.22 9.42 41.82
C VAL A 327 47.56 8.41 42.92
N ILE A 328 46.73 7.40 43.14
CA ILE A 328 46.99 6.34 44.12
C ILE A 328 48.29 5.60 43.77
N GLY A 329 48.48 5.26 42.49
CA GLY A 329 49.70 4.63 42.00
C GLY A 329 50.94 5.49 42.26
N ALA A 330 50.89 6.79 41.96
CA ALA A 330 51.99 7.72 42.20
C ALA A 330 52.32 7.89 43.70
N ILE A 331 51.31 7.83 44.57
CA ILE A 331 51.50 7.88 46.02
C ILE A 331 52.11 6.57 46.54
N LEU A 332 51.62 5.41 46.07
CA LEU A 332 52.02 4.10 46.59
C LEU A 332 53.33 3.57 45.98
N LEU A 333 53.67 3.92 44.74
CA LEU A 333 54.89 3.43 44.07
C LEU A 333 56.17 3.68 44.89
N PRO A 334 56.40 4.89 45.45
CA PRO A 334 57.57 5.15 46.29
C PRO A 334 57.63 4.26 47.53
N PHE A 335 56.49 3.91 48.13
CA PHE A 335 56.46 3.00 49.29
C PHE A 335 56.70 1.54 48.87
N ALA A 336 56.15 1.12 47.74
CA ALA A 336 56.35 -0.23 47.21
C ALA A 336 57.81 -0.46 46.77
N LEU A 337 58.45 0.54 46.15
CA LEU A 337 59.86 0.47 45.71
C LEU A 337 60.86 0.58 46.87
N ARG A 338 60.42 1.07 48.03
CA ARG A 338 61.24 1.28 49.24
C ARG A 338 60.90 0.27 50.34
N ASN A 339 60.26 -0.84 49.97
CA ASN A 339 59.92 -1.91 50.89
C ASN A 339 61.06 -2.92 50.92
N ASP A 340 61.92 -2.77 51.93
CA ASP A 340 63.15 -3.56 52.16
C ASP A 340 62.86 -4.97 52.69
N GLY A 341 61.59 -5.42 52.66
CA GLY A 341 61.14 -6.70 53.20
C GLY A 341 60.61 -6.65 54.64
N ASN A 342 60.60 -5.48 55.29
CA ASN A 342 59.99 -5.29 56.61
C ASN A 342 58.68 -4.50 56.47
N ALA A 343 57.56 -5.19 56.28
CA ALA A 343 56.25 -4.54 56.29
C ALA A 343 55.91 -4.09 57.73
N PRO A 344 55.69 -2.80 58.00
CA PRO A 344 55.13 -2.39 59.27
C PRO A 344 53.68 -2.90 59.38
N GLU A 345 53.36 -3.52 60.51
CA GLU A 345 52.00 -3.93 60.85
C GLU A 345 51.15 -2.67 61.07
N VAL A 346 50.42 -2.26 60.03
CA VAL A 346 49.48 -1.14 60.12
C VAL A 346 48.11 -1.69 60.51
N ILE A 347 47.79 -1.64 61.80
CA ILE A 347 46.45 -1.91 62.31
C ILE A 347 45.56 -0.70 61.97
N GLY A 348 44.86 -0.77 60.84
CA GLY A 348 43.84 0.21 60.48
C GLY A 348 42.60 0.02 61.35
N LYS A 349 42.37 0.87 62.35
CA LYS A 349 41.07 1.01 62.99
C LYS A 349 40.19 1.91 62.12
N PRO A 350 39.05 1.43 61.59
CA PRO A 350 38.15 2.29 60.84
C PRO A 350 37.51 3.31 61.81
N GLN A 351 37.79 4.59 61.61
CA GLN A 351 37.00 5.66 62.23
C GLN A 351 35.84 5.99 61.30
N PHE A 352 34.63 5.72 61.77
CA PHE A 352 33.42 6.21 61.12
C PHE A 352 33.09 7.61 61.67
N PRO A 353 32.63 8.54 60.83
CA PRO A 353 32.28 9.88 61.28
C PRO A 353 31.02 9.80 62.14
N GLY A 354 31.14 10.01 63.47
CA GLY A 354 29.98 10.02 64.37
C GLY A 354 30.23 9.99 65.88
N ASP A 355 31.42 9.66 66.38
CA ASP A 355 31.62 9.51 67.83
C ASP A 355 32.03 10.84 68.52
N PRO A 356 31.26 11.34 69.51
CA PRO A 356 31.65 12.45 70.36
C PRO A 356 32.57 12.00 71.51
N TRP A 357 33.46 12.91 71.91
CA TRP A 357 34.58 12.76 72.87
C TRP A 357 34.24 12.09 74.20
#